data_AF-A0AAV8HM40-F1
#
_entry.id   AF-A0AAV8HM40-F1
#
_cell.length_a   1.000
_cell.length_b   1.000
_cell.length_c   1.000
_cell.angle_alpha   90.00
_cell.angle_beta   90.00
_cell.angle_gamma   90.00
#
_symmetry.space_group_name_H-M   'P 1'
#
loop_
_entity.id
_entity.type
_entity.pdbx_description
1 polymer ?
#
loop_
_entity_poly.entity_id
_entity_poly.type
_entity_poly.pdbx_seq_one_letter_code
_entity_poly.pdbx_strand_id
1 'polypeptide(L)'
;MSKRKVSMEEVQECEERYGKSKLVHSIMRHVAETLSANLEDLYIAIGWPLYQNYGHAYDAFKLIAKDPGPILDPLTREVTEVCQDGGKAVPLVSHEVKKLLVKNIQHKMASQPVKICSTIEIKCYQFDGVLHIQRAMTKAKGAGNEDCHVKMTLIAAPLYVISTQTFDKNQGLLVLANAIKTCSEEIEACNGKLVIKVAPRVVTEREEMHLLSEEEDSSNMDDEV
;
A
#
# COMPACT_ATOMS: atom_id res chain seq x y z
N MET A 1 -1.08 25.20 -26.52
CA MET A 1 -1.10 25.02 -25.05
C MET A 1 0.07 25.80 -24.45
N SER A 2 -0.17 26.84 -23.64
CA SER A 2 0.91 27.65 -23.02
C SER A 2 1.11 27.23 -21.57
N LYS A 3 2.29 26.73 -21.23
CA LYS A 3 2.66 26.29 -19.88
C LYS A 3 2.99 27.45 -18.91
N ARG A 4 3.26 28.66 -19.44
CA ARG A 4 3.78 29.79 -18.66
C ARG A 4 2.75 30.54 -17.81
N LYS A 5 1.45 30.31 -18.05
CA LYS A 5 0.36 31.02 -17.37
C LYS A 5 -0.33 30.18 -16.28
N VAL A 6 0.19 28.99 -16.00
CA VAL A 6 -0.43 28.05 -15.06
C VAL A 6 0.12 28.32 -13.66
N SER A 7 -0.78 28.57 -12.72
CA SER A 7 -0.45 28.73 -11.29
C SER A 7 -0.01 27.40 -10.66
N MET A 8 0.66 27.45 -9.51
CA MET A 8 1.08 26.21 -8.82
C MET A 8 -0.11 25.34 -8.39
N GLU A 9 -1.25 25.95 -8.03
CA GLU A 9 -2.49 25.24 -7.68
C GLU A 9 -3.07 24.49 -8.89
N GLU A 10 -3.15 25.15 -10.05
CA GLU A 10 -3.61 24.51 -11.30
C GLU A 10 -2.67 23.40 -11.76
N VAL A 11 -1.35 23.53 -11.53
CA VAL A 11 -0.38 22.46 -11.80
C VAL A 11 -0.72 21.24 -10.95
N GLN A 12 -0.94 21.41 -9.64
CA GLN A 12 -1.26 20.30 -8.76
C GLN A 12 -2.59 19.63 -9.14
N GLU A 13 -3.63 20.39 -9.45
CA GLU A 13 -4.93 19.81 -9.87
C GLU A 13 -4.77 19.03 -11.20
N CYS A 14 -4.00 19.56 -12.14
CA CYS A 14 -3.70 18.86 -13.39
C CYS A 14 -2.90 17.58 -13.16
N GLU A 15 -1.91 17.58 -12.27
CA GLU A 15 -1.13 16.39 -11.91
C GLU A 15 -2.00 15.33 -11.25
N GLU A 16 -2.88 15.71 -10.33
CA GLU A 16 -3.84 14.80 -9.70
C GLU A 16 -4.80 14.21 -10.73
N ARG A 17 -5.37 15.04 -11.61
CA ARG A 17 -6.28 14.60 -12.69
C ARG A 17 -5.58 13.65 -13.67
N TYR A 18 -4.34 13.97 -14.04
CA TYR A 18 -3.53 13.11 -14.88
C TYR A 18 -3.20 11.78 -14.19
N GLY A 19 -2.85 11.81 -12.90
CA GLY A 19 -2.60 10.61 -12.10
C GLY A 19 -3.82 9.67 -12.06
N LYS A 20 -5.01 10.22 -11.80
CA LYS A 20 -6.29 9.48 -11.84
C LYS A 20 -6.54 8.84 -13.20
N SER A 21 -6.39 9.62 -14.27
CA SER A 21 -6.60 9.15 -15.65
C SER A 21 -5.57 8.11 -16.09
N LYS A 22 -4.30 8.27 -15.73
CA LYS A 22 -3.23 7.30 -16.00
C LYS A 22 -3.51 5.95 -15.34
N LEU A 23 -4.05 5.97 -14.11
CA LEU A 23 -4.40 4.76 -13.38
C LEU A 23 -5.59 4.03 -14.02
N VAL A 24 -6.65 4.76 -14.39
CA VAL A 24 -7.78 4.21 -15.16
C VAL A 24 -7.28 3.58 -16.47
N HIS A 25 -6.41 4.28 -17.19
CA HIS A 25 -5.86 3.78 -18.44
C HIS A 25 -4.99 2.55 -18.26
N SER A 26 -4.16 2.50 -17.22
CA SER A 26 -3.37 1.30 -16.90
C SER A 26 -4.25 0.08 -16.63
N ILE A 27 -5.40 0.25 -15.95
CA ILE A 27 -6.36 -0.83 -15.70
C ILE A 27 -6.99 -1.31 -17.01
N MET A 28 -7.57 -0.40 -17.79
CA MET A 28 -8.24 -0.74 -19.05
C MET A 28 -7.28 -1.40 -20.05
N ARG A 29 -6.05 -0.89 -20.15
CA ARG A 29 -5.01 -1.47 -21.01
C ARG A 29 -4.69 -2.91 -20.63
N HIS A 30 -4.52 -3.20 -19.33
CA HIS A 30 -4.21 -4.56 -18.89
C HIS A 30 -5.35 -5.55 -19.17
N VAL A 31 -6.61 -5.10 -18.99
CA VAL A 31 -7.79 -5.91 -19.34
C VAL A 31 -7.83 -6.19 -20.84
N ALA A 32 -7.57 -5.18 -21.68
CA ALA A 32 -7.50 -5.32 -23.13
C ALA A 32 -6.38 -6.28 -23.58
N GLU A 33 -5.18 -6.15 -23.03
CA GLU A 33 -4.03 -7.02 -23.32
C GLU A 33 -4.31 -8.48 -22.93
N THR A 34 -4.91 -8.71 -21.76
CA THR A 34 -5.21 -10.07 -21.27
C THR A 34 -6.26 -10.77 -22.13
N LEU A 35 -7.25 -10.02 -22.62
CA LEU A 35 -8.35 -10.55 -23.42
C LEU A 35 -8.09 -10.45 -24.93
N SER A 36 -6.93 -9.89 -25.33
CA SER A 36 -6.61 -9.57 -26.73
C SER A 36 -7.73 -8.79 -27.44
N ALA A 37 -8.39 -7.89 -26.71
CA ALA A 37 -9.48 -7.06 -27.19
C ALA A 37 -8.96 -5.67 -27.58
N ASN A 38 -9.71 -4.97 -28.45
CA ASN A 38 -9.37 -3.59 -28.78
C ASN A 38 -9.62 -2.68 -27.58
N LEU A 39 -8.63 -1.84 -27.28
CA LEU A 39 -8.71 -0.90 -26.17
C LEU A 39 -9.80 0.15 -26.39
N GLU A 40 -9.97 0.63 -27.63
CA GLU A 40 -10.95 1.66 -27.99
C GLU A 40 -12.38 1.18 -27.71
N ASP A 41 -12.72 -0.02 -28.18
CA ASP A 41 -14.03 -0.65 -27.96
C ASP A 41 -14.35 -0.76 -26.46
N LEU A 42 -13.36 -1.12 -25.63
CA LEU A 42 -13.51 -1.20 -24.17
C LEU A 42 -13.77 0.18 -23.53
N TYR A 43 -13.17 1.25 -24.07
CA TYR A 43 -13.43 2.61 -23.62
C TYR A 43 -14.80 3.10 -24.01
N ILE A 44 -15.29 2.76 -25.21
CA ILE A 44 -16.62 3.12 -25.67
C ILE A 44 -17.67 2.44 -24.79
N ALA A 45 -17.50 1.14 -24.53
CA ALA A 45 -18.46 0.34 -23.78
C ALA A 45 -18.48 0.65 -22.27
N ILE A 46 -17.32 0.89 -21.65
CA ILE A 46 -17.20 1.01 -20.19
C ILE A 46 -16.69 2.39 -19.78
N GLY A 47 -15.64 2.88 -20.44
CA GLY A 47 -14.98 4.13 -20.07
C GLY A 47 -15.91 5.35 -20.17
N TRP A 48 -16.47 5.62 -21.34
CA TRP A 48 -17.27 6.82 -21.60
C TRP A 48 -18.54 6.92 -20.75
N PRO A 49 -19.34 5.85 -20.58
CA PRO A 49 -20.49 5.88 -19.68
C PRO A 49 -20.11 6.21 -18.22
N LEU A 50 -18.96 5.72 -17.75
CA LEU A 50 -18.47 6.03 -16.40
C LEU A 50 -18.07 7.49 -16.25
N TYR A 51 -17.47 8.10 -17.27
CA TYR A 51 -17.16 9.53 -17.26
C TYR A 51 -18.44 10.39 -17.29
N GLN A 52 -19.48 9.98 -18.01
CA GLN A 52 -20.74 10.72 -18.07
C GLN A 52 -21.53 10.64 -16.75
N ASN A 53 -21.56 9.46 -16.11
CA ASN A 53 -22.38 9.25 -14.92
C ASN A 53 -21.74 9.74 -13.61
N TYR A 54 -20.41 9.65 -13.49
CA TYR A 54 -19.68 9.95 -12.25
C TYR A 54 -18.71 11.13 -12.37
N GLY A 55 -18.69 11.81 -13.53
CA GLY A 55 -17.74 12.89 -13.84
C GLY A 55 -16.34 12.37 -14.20
N HIS A 56 -15.75 11.51 -13.37
CA HIS A 56 -14.49 10.84 -13.69
C HIS A 56 -14.57 9.34 -13.43
N ALA A 57 -14.08 8.53 -14.39
CA ALA A 57 -14.03 7.08 -14.25
C ALA A 57 -13.27 6.57 -13.02
N TYR A 58 -12.36 7.37 -12.44
CA TYR A 58 -11.61 7.00 -11.24
C TYR A 58 -12.52 6.93 -10.00
N ASP A 59 -13.48 7.84 -9.89
CA ASP A 59 -14.41 7.86 -8.76
C ASP A 59 -15.42 6.71 -8.88
N ALA A 60 -15.82 6.35 -10.10
CA ALA A 60 -16.56 5.12 -10.35
C ALA A 60 -15.75 3.86 -9.98
N PHE A 61 -14.46 3.81 -10.33
CA PHE A 61 -13.59 2.67 -9.97
C PHE A 61 -13.43 2.50 -8.47
N LYS A 62 -13.38 3.59 -7.69
CA LYS A 62 -13.40 3.52 -6.21
C LYS A 62 -14.68 2.89 -5.68
N LEU A 63 -15.81 3.20 -6.28
CA LEU A 63 -17.09 2.61 -5.89
C LEU A 63 -17.15 1.13 -6.30
N ILE A 64 -16.70 0.78 -7.50
CA ILE A 64 -16.60 -0.61 -7.98
C ILE A 64 -15.68 -1.45 -7.08
N ALA A 65 -14.60 -0.86 -6.55
CA ALA A 65 -13.71 -1.54 -5.61
C ALA A 65 -14.42 -1.92 -4.29
N LYS A 66 -15.43 -1.14 -3.86
CA LYS A 66 -16.22 -1.39 -2.66
C LYS A 66 -17.42 -2.30 -2.93
N ASP A 67 -18.20 -1.98 -3.96
CA ASP A 67 -19.37 -2.73 -4.38
C ASP A 67 -19.47 -2.78 -5.92
N PRO A 68 -19.12 -3.93 -6.55
CA PRO A 68 -19.03 -4.04 -8.00
C PRO A 68 -20.38 -4.19 -8.71
N GLY A 69 -21.42 -4.69 -8.03
CA GLY A 69 -22.71 -5.05 -8.64
C GLY A 69 -23.48 -3.87 -9.25
N PRO A 70 -23.86 -2.83 -8.48
CA PRO A 70 -24.80 -1.80 -8.93
C PRO A 70 -24.28 -0.91 -10.07
N ILE A 71 -22.97 -0.88 -10.30
CA ILE A 71 -22.33 -0.01 -11.31
C ILE A 71 -22.08 -0.77 -12.61
N LEU A 72 -21.69 -2.05 -12.51
CA LEU A 72 -21.36 -2.86 -13.68
C LEU A 72 -22.59 -3.51 -14.31
N ASP A 73 -23.67 -3.71 -13.56
CA ASP A 73 -24.91 -4.32 -14.06
C ASP A 73 -25.67 -3.45 -15.08
N PRO A 74 -25.87 -2.13 -14.88
CA PRO A 74 -26.49 -1.29 -15.91
C PRO A 74 -25.61 -1.09 -17.16
N LEU A 75 -24.29 -1.22 -17.03
CA LEU A 75 -23.33 -1.15 -18.15
C LEU A 75 -23.29 -2.43 -19.00
N THR A 76 -23.98 -3.49 -18.56
CA THR A 76 -24.10 -4.77 -19.28
C THR A 76 -25.21 -4.78 -20.32
N ARG A 77 -26.03 -3.74 -20.39
CA ARG A 77 -27.17 -3.73 -21.31
C ARG A 77 -26.67 -3.61 -22.75
N GLU A 78 -26.57 -4.78 -23.38
CA GLU A 78 -26.76 -5.06 -24.81
C GLU A 78 -26.33 -3.94 -25.77
N VAL A 79 -25.04 -3.93 -26.14
CA VAL A 79 -24.67 -3.41 -27.47
C VAL A 79 -24.83 -4.57 -28.46
N THR A 80 -26.08 -4.86 -28.82
CA THR A 80 -26.41 -5.52 -30.09
C THR A 80 -26.40 -4.46 -31.18
N GLU A 81 -25.22 -3.91 -31.49
CA GLU A 81 -25.03 -3.25 -32.78
C GLU A 81 -24.37 -4.24 -33.73
N VAL A 82 -25.20 -4.74 -34.64
CA VAL A 82 -24.79 -5.51 -35.81
C VAL A 82 -23.94 -4.60 -36.69
N CYS A 83 -22.62 -4.74 -36.66
CA CYS A 83 -21.77 -4.22 -37.73
C CYS A 83 -22.06 -4.99 -39.01
N GLN A 84 -22.40 -4.27 -40.09
CA GLN A 84 -22.74 -4.83 -41.41
C GLN A 84 -21.53 -5.42 -42.18
N ASP A 85 -20.32 -5.42 -41.62
CA ASP A 85 -19.12 -5.88 -42.30
C ASP A 85 -18.41 -7.00 -41.53
N GLY A 86 -18.81 -8.25 -41.78
CA GLY A 86 -17.98 -9.48 -41.84
C GLY A 86 -16.92 -9.82 -40.77
N GLY A 87 -16.75 -9.03 -39.71
CA GLY A 87 -15.80 -9.26 -38.62
C GLY A 87 -16.48 -9.98 -37.47
N LYS A 88 -15.85 -11.03 -36.93
CA LYS A 88 -16.36 -11.78 -35.78
C LYS A 88 -16.55 -10.85 -34.58
N ALA A 89 -17.80 -10.48 -34.29
CA ALA A 89 -18.17 -9.75 -33.09
C ALA A 89 -18.04 -10.68 -31.88
N VAL A 90 -16.93 -10.58 -31.16
CA VAL A 90 -16.81 -11.14 -29.82
C VAL A 90 -17.71 -10.29 -28.91
N PRO A 91 -18.62 -10.87 -28.11
CA PRO A 91 -19.47 -10.08 -27.21
C PRO A 91 -18.59 -9.29 -26.23
N LEU A 92 -18.51 -7.98 -26.48
CA LEU A 92 -17.51 -7.04 -25.95
C LEU A 92 -17.55 -6.87 -24.42
N VAL A 93 -18.64 -7.28 -23.76
CA VAL A 93 -18.74 -7.31 -22.29
C VAL A 93 -19.17 -8.71 -21.84
N SER A 94 -18.35 -9.71 -22.15
CA SER A 94 -18.51 -11.05 -21.59
C SER A 94 -18.32 -11.00 -20.07
N HIS A 95 -18.99 -11.90 -19.33
CA HIS A 95 -18.84 -12.04 -17.86
C HIS A 95 -17.37 -12.13 -17.41
N GLU A 96 -16.50 -12.63 -18.29
CA GLU A 96 -15.06 -12.67 -18.12
C GLU A 96 -14.38 -11.29 -18.07
N VAL A 97 -14.79 -10.35 -18.93
CA VAL A 97 -14.31 -8.95 -18.93
C VAL A 97 -14.62 -8.30 -17.59
N LYS A 98 -15.86 -8.45 -17.10
CA LYS A 98 -16.28 -7.88 -15.82
C LYS A 98 -15.48 -8.45 -14.65
N LYS A 99 -15.33 -9.78 -14.61
CA LYS A 99 -14.60 -10.45 -13.54
C LYS A 99 -13.14 -10.00 -13.51
N LEU A 100 -12.50 -9.92 -14.68
CA LEU A 100 -11.12 -9.47 -14.81
C LEU A 100 -10.97 -7.99 -14.45
N LEU A 101 -11.91 -7.15 -14.90
CA LEU A 101 -11.94 -5.72 -14.59
C LEU A 101 -12.09 -5.49 -13.09
N VAL A 102 -13.06 -6.12 -12.43
CA VAL A 102 -13.26 -6.03 -10.97
C VAL A 102 -12.01 -6.50 -10.23
N LYS A 103 -11.45 -7.65 -10.63
CA LYS A 103 -10.21 -8.16 -10.03
C LYS A 103 -9.05 -7.17 -10.16
N ASN A 104 -8.90 -6.56 -11.34
CA ASN A 104 -7.81 -5.62 -11.59
C ASN A 104 -8.03 -4.28 -10.87
N ILE A 105 -9.27 -3.78 -10.85
CA ILE A 105 -9.67 -2.59 -10.09
C ILE A 105 -9.42 -2.83 -8.61
N GLN A 106 -9.88 -3.94 -8.03
CA GLN A 106 -9.63 -4.27 -6.63
C GLN A 106 -8.12 -4.35 -6.36
N HIS A 107 -7.34 -5.02 -7.21
CA HIS A 107 -5.90 -5.13 -7.01
C HIS A 107 -5.15 -3.79 -7.14
N LYS A 108 -5.57 -2.89 -8.04
CA LYS A 108 -4.90 -1.60 -8.28
C LYS A 108 -5.45 -0.44 -7.44
N MET A 109 -6.70 -0.53 -6.96
CA MET A 109 -7.34 0.45 -6.07
C MET A 109 -7.20 0.09 -4.61
N ALA A 110 -7.08 -1.21 -4.26
CA ALA A 110 -6.79 -1.61 -2.89
C ALA A 110 -5.50 -0.93 -2.44
N SER A 111 -5.55 -0.29 -1.28
CA SER A 111 -4.37 0.27 -0.63
C SER A 111 -3.31 -0.82 -0.57
N GLN A 112 -2.15 -0.57 -1.16
CA GLN A 112 -1.04 -1.48 -0.97
C GLN A 112 -0.69 -1.50 0.52
N PRO A 113 -0.42 -2.69 1.10
CA PRO A 113 -0.05 -2.77 2.50
C PRO A 113 1.22 -1.96 2.70
N VAL A 114 1.16 -1.01 3.62
CA VAL A 114 2.28 -0.17 3.97
C VAL A 114 3.05 -0.82 5.11
N LYS A 115 4.37 -0.72 5.06
CA LYS A 115 5.23 -1.14 6.16
C LYS A 115 5.50 0.06 7.05
N ILE A 116 5.35 -0.13 8.35
CA ILE A 116 5.63 0.88 9.38
C ILE A 116 6.77 0.32 10.21
N CYS A 117 7.82 1.10 10.41
CA CYS A 117 8.94 0.69 11.24
C CYS A 117 9.35 1.78 12.24
N SER A 118 10.03 1.32 13.29
CA SER A 118 10.63 2.14 14.32
C SER A 118 11.93 1.48 14.75
N THR A 119 13.00 2.28 14.84
CA THR A 119 14.29 1.87 15.38
C THR A 119 14.33 2.20 16.86
N ILE A 120 14.63 1.19 17.67
CA ILE A 120 14.76 1.29 19.12
C ILE A 120 16.12 0.75 19.57
N GLU A 121 16.70 1.39 20.56
CA GLU A 121 17.92 0.98 21.23
C GLU A 121 17.53 0.34 22.58
N ILE A 122 17.86 -0.95 22.76
CA ILE A 122 17.54 -1.68 24.00
C ILE A 122 18.86 -2.07 24.68
N LYS A 123 19.03 -1.60 25.92
CA LYS A 123 20.18 -1.92 26.76
C LYS A 123 19.70 -2.59 28.04
N CYS A 124 20.28 -3.73 28.40
CA CYS A 124 20.01 -4.41 29.67
C CYS A 124 21.34 -4.82 30.30
N TYR A 125 21.66 -4.24 31.47
CA TYR A 125 22.94 -4.45 32.15
C TYR A 125 22.88 -5.55 33.22
N GLN A 126 21.71 -6.14 33.43
CA GLN A 126 21.50 -7.16 34.44
C GLN A 126 22.07 -8.51 33.99
N PHE A 127 22.42 -9.36 34.97
CA PHE A 127 22.68 -10.77 34.72
C PHE A 127 21.47 -11.39 33.99
N ASP A 128 21.71 -12.21 32.97
CA ASP A 128 20.69 -12.70 32.02
C ASP A 128 19.97 -11.61 31.19
N GLY A 129 20.61 -10.46 30.97
CA GLY A 129 20.03 -9.34 30.21
C GLY A 129 19.49 -9.72 28.82
N VAL A 130 20.15 -10.64 28.11
CA VAL A 130 19.68 -11.15 26.81
C VAL A 130 18.32 -11.86 26.93
N LEU A 131 18.10 -12.63 28.00
CA LEU A 131 16.84 -13.32 28.24
C LEU A 131 15.71 -12.34 28.55
N HIS A 132 16.00 -11.27 29.31
CA HIS A 132 15.04 -10.19 29.55
C HIS A 132 14.65 -9.46 28.26
N ILE A 133 15.62 -9.20 27.39
CA ILE A 133 15.36 -8.62 26.06
C ILE A 133 14.49 -9.55 25.23
N GLN A 134 14.81 -10.85 25.16
CA GLN A 134 13.98 -11.83 24.43
C GLN A 134 12.55 -11.92 24.97
N ARG A 135 12.36 -11.84 26.30
CA ARG A 135 11.03 -11.82 26.93
C ARG A 135 10.25 -10.57 26.55
N ALA A 136 10.89 -9.41 26.61
CA ALA A 136 10.29 -8.13 26.19
C ALA A 136 9.91 -8.14 24.71
N MET A 137 10.75 -8.70 23.84
CA MET A 137 10.44 -8.87 22.42
C MET A 137 9.25 -9.79 22.18
N THR A 138 9.20 -10.92 22.87
CA THR A 138 8.08 -11.87 22.74
C THR A 138 6.76 -11.24 23.18
N LYS A 139 6.79 -10.46 24.27
CA LYS A 139 5.62 -9.70 24.75
C LYS A 139 5.19 -8.61 23.78
N ALA A 140 6.13 -7.88 23.19
CA ALA A 140 5.86 -6.87 22.17
C ALA A 140 5.27 -7.48 20.89
N LYS A 141 5.73 -8.67 20.48
CA LYS A 141 5.12 -9.43 19.36
C LYS A 141 3.67 -9.82 19.65
N GLY A 142 3.36 -10.15 20.91
CA GLY A 142 2.00 -10.48 21.36
C GLY A 142 1.03 -9.30 21.37
N ALA A 143 1.52 -8.05 21.26
CA ALA A 143 0.67 -6.87 21.09
C ALA A 143 0.14 -6.71 19.66
N GLY A 144 0.60 -7.53 18.71
CA GLY A 144 0.09 -7.57 17.34
C GLY A 144 -1.31 -8.18 17.26
N ASN A 145 -2.04 -7.84 16.21
CA ASN A 145 -3.36 -8.39 15.90
C ASN A 145 -3.30 -9.20 14.58
N GLU A 146 -4.45 -9.74 14.13
CA GLU A 146 -4.53 -10.55 12.91
C GLU A 146 -4.15 -9.75 11.65
N ASP A 147 -4.46 -8.46 11.60
CA ASP A 147 -4.17 -7.58 10.44
C ASP A 147 -2.79 -6.92 10.47
N CYS A 148 -2.18 -6.76 11.66
CA CYS A 148 -0.91 -6.08 11.89
C CYS A 148 0.01 -6.97 12.74
N HIS A 149 0.75 -7.85 12.07
CA HIS A 149 1.76 -8.65 12.74
C HIS A 149 3.01 -7.81 13.04
N VAL A 150 3.47 -7.85 14.28
CA VAL A 150 4.67 -7.15 14.73
C VAL A 150 5.89 -8.06 14.58
N LYS A 151 6.87 -7.64 13.80
CA LYS A 151 8.14 -8.33 13.61
C LYS A 151 9.27 -7.47 14.17
N MET A 152 10.09 -8.06 15.05
CA MET A 152 11.31 -7.43 15.56
C MET A 152 12.53 -8.11 14.96
N THR A 153 13.47 -7.31 14.46
CA THR A 153 14.74 -7.75 13.88
C THR A 153 15.89 -6.99 14.54
N LEU A 154 16.96 -7.71 14.86
CA LEU A 154 18.21 -7.14 15.34
C LEU A 154 18.99 -6.61 14.13
N ILE A 155 19.45 -5.37 14.19
CA ILE A 155 20.42 -4.83 13.23
C ILE A 155 21.82 -5.17 13.77
N ALA A 156 22.19 -4.49 14.85
CA ALA A 156 23.44 -4.64 15.58
C ALA A 156 23.12 -4.44 17.07
N ALA A 157 23.83 -5.06 18.00
CA ALA A 157 23.60 -4.74 19.41
C ALA A 157 24.10 -3.30 19.68
N PRO A 158 23.33 -2.39 20.32
CA PRO A 158 22.03 -2.53 20.98
C PRO A 158 20.80 -2.04 20.16
N LEU A 159 20.92 -1.90 18.85
CA LEU A 159 19.91 -1.40 17.90
C LEU A 159 19.00 -2.51 17.32
N TYR A 160 17.69 -2.29 17.44
CA TYR A 160 16.65 -3.19 16.96
C TYR A 160 15.61 -2.44 16.15
N VAL A 161 15.08 -3.08 15.11
CA VAL A 161 13.96 -2.56 14.32
C VAL A 161 12.70 -3.34 14.66
N ILE A 162 11.66 -2.61 15.04
CA ILE A 162 10.29 -3.13 15.09
C ILE A 162 9.59 -2.69 13.81
N SER A 163 9.05 -3.65 13.07
CA SER A 163 8.28 -3.42 11.85
C SER A 163 6.91 -4.09 11.94
N THR A 164 5.92 -3.48 11.31
CA THR A 164 4.60 -4.07 11.09
C THR A 164 4.12 -3.72 9.68
N GLN A 165 3.34 -4.62 9.08
CA GLN A 165 2.73 -4.41 7.77
C GLN A 165 1.23 -4.32 7.97
N THR A 166 0.61 -3.28 7.42
CA THR A 166 -0.82 -3.02 7.59
C THR A 166 -1.42 -2.30 6.39
N PHE A 167 -2.73 -2.43 6.19
CA PHE A 167 -3.48 -1.65 5.22
C PHE A 167 -3.87 -0.27 5.77
N ASP A 168 -4.03 -0.15 7.10
CA ASP A 168 -4.41 1.10 7.77
C ASP A 168 -3.21 1.70 8.51
N LYS A 169 -2.77 2.86 8.01
CA LYS A 169 -1.68 3.65 8.58
C LYS A 169 -1.91 3.99 10.06
N ASN A 170 -3.13 4.37 10.43
CA ASN A 170 -3.42 4.85 11.78
C ASN A 170 -3.41 3.69 12.78
N GLN A 171 -4.02 2.57 12.40
CA GLN A 171 -4.04 1.36 13.21
C GLN A 171 -2.63 0.82 13.42
N GLY A 172 -1.80 0.75 12.37
CA GLY A 172 -0.44 0.25 12.51
C GLY A 172 0.44 1.13 13.41
N LEU A 173 0.29 2.46 13.35
CA LEU A 173 0.99 3.38 14.27
C LEU A 173 0.60 3.13 15.73
N LEU A 174 -0.69 2.92 16.00
CA LEU A 174 -1.18 2.61 17.35
C LEU A 174 -0.67 1.26 17.86
N VAL A 175 -0.72 0.21 17.03
CA VAL A 175 -0.20 -1.12 17.40
C VAL A 175 1.30 -1.05 17.69
N LEU A 176 2.08 -0.37 16.85
CA LEU A 176 3.52 -0.24 17.05
C LEU A 176 3.86 0.58 18.30
N ALA A 177 3.13 1.67 18.56
CA ALA A 177 3.29 2.47 19.77
C ALA A 177 2.98 1.65 21.04
N ASN A 178 1.91 0.85 21.02
CA ASN A 178 1.57 -0.04 22.12
C ASN A 178 2.62 -1.14 22.33
N ALA A 179 3.17 -1.69 21.25
CA ALA A 179 4.24 -2.69 21.32
C ALA A 179 5.52 -2.10 21.95
N ILE A 180 5.92 -0.88 21.54
CA ILE A 180 7.07 -0.16 22.11
C ILE A 180 6.84 0.15 23.59
N LYS A 181 5.65 0.62 23.96
CA LYS A 181 5.29 0.89 25.36
C LYS A 181 5.38 -0.37 26.22
N THR A 182 4.78 -1.47 25.76
CA THR A 182 4.84 -2.77 26.46
C THR A 182 6.27 -3.28 26.59
N CYS A 183 7.11 -3.05 25.57
CA CYS A 183 8.53 -3.39 25.60
C CYS A 183 9.29 -2.53 26.62
N SER A 184 9.02 -1.22 26.67
CA SER A 184 9.64 -0.28 27.62
C SER A 184 9.35 -0.69 29.06
N GLU A 185 8.08 -0.94 29.38
CA GLU A 185 7.66 -1.36 30.72
C GLU A 185 8.36 -2.65 31.18
N GLU A 186 8.53 -3.62 30.28
CA GLU A 186 9.17 -4.89 30.58
C GLU A 186 10.69 -4.75 30.76
N ILE A 187 11.34 -3.91 29.95
CA ILE A 187 12.78 -3.65 30.03
C ILE A 187 13.11 -2.82 31.28
N GLU A 188 12.31 -1.80 31.60
CA GLU A 188 12.46 -0.97 32.80
C GLU A 188 12.28 -1.80 34.08
N ALA A 189 11.35 -2.76 34.09
CA ALA A 189 11.17 -3.69 35.22
C ALA A 189 12.42 -4.55 35.51
N CYS A 190 13.28 -4.75 34.51
CA CYS A 190 14.53 -5.51 34.63
C CYS A 190 15.78 -4.62 34.76
N ASN A 191 15.63 -3.33 35.14
CA ASN A 191 16.71 -2.35 35.17
C ASN A 191 17.43 -2.16 33.81
N GLY A 192 16.73 -2.41 32.71
CA GLY A 192 17.18 -2.03 31.38
C GLY A 192 16.72 -0.63 30.99
N LYS A 193 17.26 -0.12 29.88
CA LYS A 193 16.93 1.19 29.30
C LYS A 193 16.56 1.00 27.83
N LEU A 194 15.41 1.53 27.44
CA LEU A 194 14.94 1.59 26.06
C LEU A 194 14.96 3.04 25.58
N VAL A 195 15.56 3.31 24.41
CA VAL A 195 15.59 4.63 23.77
C VAL A 195 15.07 4.51 22.35
N ILE A 196 14.09 5.33 21.98
CA ILE A 196 13.57 5.36 20.60
C ILE A 196 14.50 6.26 19.77
N LYS A 197 15.19 5.68 18.78
CA LYS A 197 16.03 6.43 17.83
C LYS A 197 15.18 7.07 16.75
N VAL A 198 14.31 6.24 16.15
CA VAL A 198 13.41 6.65 15.07
C VAL A 198 11.99 6.27 15.47
N ALA A 199 11.14 7.29 15.63
CA ALA A 199 9.73 7.09 15.94
C ALA A 199 9.00 6.28 14.84
N PRO A 200 7.89 5.59 15.17
CA PRO A 200 7.05 4.89 14.20
C PRO A 200 6.74 5.74 12.97
N ARG A 201 7.24 5.30 11.81
CA ARG A 201 6.97 5.96 10.52
C ARG A 201 6.70 4.94 9.43
N VAL A 202 5.94 5.35 8.42
CA VAL A 202 5.71 4.55 7.22
C VAL A 202 7.00 4.56 6.40
N VAL A 203 7.50 3.38 6.05
CA VAL A 203 8.77 3.20 5.34
C VAL A 203 8.55 2.26 4.17
N THR A 204 9.12 2.60 3.02
CA THR A 204 9.15 1.71 1.85
C THR A 204 10.29 0.70 1.95
N GLU A 205 10.21 -0.43 1.24
CA GLU A 205 11.27 -1.47 1.28
C GLU A 205 12.67 -0.90 0.99
N ARG A 206 12.76 0.10 0.10
CA ARG A 206 14.03 0.75 -0.25
C ARG A 206 14.59 1.59 0.90
N GLU A 207 13.73 2.38 1.53
CA GLU A 207 14.14 3.21 2.67
C GLU A 207 14.51 2.36 3.88
N GLU A 208 13.82 1.24 4.10
CA GLU A 208 14.16 0.31 5.18
C GLU A 208 15.54 -0.30 4.96
N MET A 209 15.83 -0.81 3.76
CA MET A 209 17.16 -1.35 3.44
C MET A 209 18.25 -0.31 3.61
N HIS A 210 18.01 0.94 3.20
CA HIS A 210 18.95 2.03 3.38
C HIS A 210 19.23 2.32 4.87
N LEU A 211 18.19 2.36 5.69
CA LEU A 211 18.33 2.59 7.14
C LEU A 211 19.09 1.46 7.82
N LEU A 212 18.82 0.22 7.43
CA LEU A 212 19.53 -0.95 7.94
C LEU A 212 21.02 -0.86 7.61
N SER A 213 21.38 -0.57 6.35
CA SER A 213 22.78 -0.46 5.93
C SER A 213 23.51 0.72 6.60
N GLU A 214 22.89 1.90 6.68
CA GLU A 214 23.49 3.07 7.34
C GLU A 214 23.76 2.81 8.83
N GLU A 215 22.82 2.16 9.52
CA GLU A 215 22.98 1.85 10.95
C GLU A 215 24.03 0.74 11.18
N GLU A 216 24.08 -0.29 10.32
CA GLU A 216 25.12 -1.34 10.36
C GLU A 216 26.53 -0.75 10.16
N ASP A 217 26.70 0.08 9.13
CA ASP A 217 27.99 0.72 8.82
C ASP A 217 28.44 1.65 9.96
N SER A 218 27.53 2.40 10.57
CA SER A 218 27.84 3.25 11.72
C SER A 218 28.34 2.46 12.93
N SER A 219 27.78 1.28 13.17
CA SER A 219 28.21 0.43 14.29
C SER A 219 29.59 -0.20 14.06
N ASN A 220 29.91 -0.61 12.82
CA ASN A 220 31.21 -1.20 12.50
C ASN A 220 32.36 -0.17 12.60
N MET A 221 32.09 1.11 12.35
CA MET A 221 33.11 2.17 12.51
C MET A 221 33.46 2.45 13.96
N ASP A 222 32.51 2.27 14.89
CA ASP A 222 32.74 2.50 16.32
C ASP A 222 33.56 1.36 16.98
N ASP A 223 33.54 0.15 16.40
CA ASP A 223 34.28 -1.02 16.90
C ASP A 223 35.76 -1.08 16.41
N GLU A 224 36.15 -0.27 15.41
CA GLU A 224 37.52 -0.22 14.86
C GLU A 224 38.44 0.87 15.49
N VAL A 225 37.98 1.57 16.54
CA VAL A 225 38.74 2.65 17.22
C VAL A 225 39.08 2.29 18.66
#